data_AF-A0A8S3WQA2-F1
#
_entry.id   AF-A0A8S3WQA2-F1
#
_cell.length_a   1.000
_cell.length_b   1.000
_cell.length_c   1.000
_cell.angle_alpha   90.00
_cell.angle_beta   90.00
_cell.angle_gamma   90.00
#
_symmetry.space_group_name_H-M   'P 1'
#
loop_
_entity.id
_entity.type
_entity.pdbx_description
1 polymer ?
#
loop_
_entity_poly.entity_id
_entity_poly.type
_entity_poly.pdbx_seq_one_letter_code
_entity_poly.pdbx_strand_id
1 'polypeptide(L)'
;MLNTFLCNFVKKEHLNLSSDLKSLKQIDVTKTEIHLNNDHIYVGMEAHAILEDLKTKAPIEEVNKFYASCREFYVEIVLQIQKRFDLNEKLFDILKYVDPKIARNLEKQSVKDVFDKFNFLTTKCNMQKADNEWRNQALIDLKHFGVESEEELKNMPADIYWNKVLSMKDYHGNFIYENLEVVISVLLAVPSSNTEVERLFSILKNVKTDKRNRLSNETLNGLFHTKFGMQANNCSILEPNSAMISAAKYYKSNDSASKSSV
;
A
#
# COMPACT_ATOMS: atom_id res chain seq x y z
N MET A 1 6.12 -2.36 -9.63
CA MET A 1 5.01 -3.21 -10.10
C MET A 1 4.87 -3.16 -11.62
N LEU A 2 4.59 -2.02 -12.27
CA LEU A 2 4.46 -1.94 -13.73
C LEU A 2 5.73 -2.36 -14.49
N ASN A 3 6.91 -1.90 -14.06
CA ASN A 3 8.20 -2.31 -14.63
C ASN A 3 8.41 -3.83 -14.60
N THR A 4 7.97 -4.49 -13.54
CA THR A 4 8.10 -5.95 -13.40
C THR A 4 7.32 -6.66 -14.50
N PHE A 5 6.08 -6.24 -14.77
CA PHE A 5 5.27 -6.81 -15.84
C PHE A 5 5.84 -6.48 -17.23
N LEU A 6 6.29 -5.25 -17.45
CA LEU A 6 6.88 -4.85 -18.73
C LEU A 6 8.16 -5.65 -19.05
N CYS A 7 9.05 -5.86 -18.08
CA CYS A 7 10.28 -6.65 -18.27
C CYS A 7 10.02 -8.11 -18.67
N ASN A 8 8.82 -8.65 -18.41
CA ASN A 8 8.51 -10.04 -18.70
C ASN A 8 8.23 -10.31 -20.18
N PHE A 9 7.83 -9.29 -20.96
CA PHE A 9 7.42 -9.47 -22.36
C PHE A 9 7.84 -8.35 -23.32
N VAL A 10 8.37 -7.22 -22.83
CA VAL A 10 8.84 -6.10 -23.66
C VAL A 10 10.37 -6.11 -23.73
N LYS A 11 10.92 -5.82 -24.92
CA LYS A 11 12.36 -5.71 -25.13
C LYS A 11 12.95 -4.58 -24.29
N LYS A 12 14.11 -4.84 -23.68
CA LYS A 12 14.82 -3.88 -22.82
C LYS A 12 15.15 -2.56 -23.51
N GLU A 13 15.37 -2.57 -24.82
CA GLU A 13 15.67 -1.36 -25.62
C GLU A 13 14.51 -0.34 -25.63
N HIS A 14 13.27 -0.80 -25.45
CA HIS A 14 12.08 0.05 -25.37
C HIS A 14 11.68 0.38 -23.92
N LEU A 15 12.30 -0.30 -22.96
CA LEU A 15 12.17 0.03 -21.54
C LEU A 15 13.30 0.99 -21.22
N ASN A 16 13.06 2.29 -21.41
CA ASN A 16 13.94 3.31 -20.85
C ASN A 16 14.03 3.04 -19.34
N LEU A 17 15.15 2.48 -18.90
CA LEU A 17 15.47 2.20 -17.50
C LEU A 17 15.61 3.49 -16.66
N SER A 18 15.24 4.66 -17.20
CA SER A 18 15.02 5.84 -16.39
C SER A 18 13.81 5.58 -15.49
N SER A 19 14.03 5.71 -14.20
CA SER A 19 13.15 5.47 -13.06
C SER A 19 11.87 6.33 -13.04
N ASP A 20 11.42 6.85 -14.18
CA ASP A 20 10.35 7.83 -14.30
C ASP A 20 9.06 7.16 -14.78
N LEU A 21 8.09 7.00 -13.88
CA LEU A 21 6.79 6.34 -14.13
C LEU A 21 6.01 6.95 -15.31
N LYS A 22 6.33 8.20 -15.67
CA LYS A 22 5.73 8.97 -16.76
C LYS A 22 6.03 8.38 -18.13
N SER A 23 7.23 7.85 -18.35
CA SER A 23 7.62 7.25 -19.63
C SER A 23 6.84 5.94 -19.88
N LEU A 24 6.55 5.19 -18.82
CA LEU A 24 5.86 3.90 -18.87
C LEU A 24 4.37 4.01 -19.24
N LYS A 25 3.73 5.16 -18.98
CA LYS A 25 2.34 5.43 -19.42
C LYS A 25 2.24 5.66 -20.93
N GLN A 26 3.33 6.09 -21.55
CA GLN A 26 3.37 6.43 -22.98
C GLN A 26 3.78 5.25 -23.87
N ILE A 27 4.20 4.13 -23.27
CA ILE A 27 4.53 2.91 -24.01
C ILE A 27 3.23 2.28 -24.51
N ASP A 28 3.08 2.27 -25.84
CA ASP A 28 2.03 1.51 -26.51
C ASP A 28 2.40 0.03 -26.53
N VAL A 29 1.92 -0.70 -25.52
CA VAL A 29 2.15 -2.13 -25.34
C VAL A 29 1.43 -3.01 -26.36
N THR A 30 0.57 -2.45 -27.22
CA THR A 30 -0.13 -3.23 -28.25
C THR A 30 0.76 -3.54 -29.46
N LYS A 31 1.87 -2.82 -29.62
CA LYS A 31 2.80 -3.02 -30.74
C LYS A 31 3.60 -4.31 -30.57
N THR A 32 3.50 -5.22 -31.53
CA THR A 32 4.25 -6.48 -31.51
C THR A 32 5.75 -6.30 -31.70
N GLU A 33 6.19 -5.17 -32.27
CA GLU A 33 7.59 -4.84 -32.55
C GLU A 33 8.44 -4.69 -31.27
N ILE A 34 7.80 -4.23 -30.19
CA ILE A 34 8.46 -4.02 -28.89
C ILE A 34 8.44 -5.28 -28.03
N HIS A 35 7.76 -6.35 -28.45
CA HIS A 35 7.63 -7.59 -27.68
C HIS A 35 8.84 -8.50 -27.86
N LEU A 36 9.13 -9.26 -26.80
CA LEU A 36 10.11 -10.33 -26.84
C LEU A 36 9.61 -11.49 -27.71
N ASN A 37 10.56 -12.18 -28.34
CA ASN A 37 10.30 -13.46 -29.00
C ASN A 37 9.73 -14.47 -28.00
N ASN A 38 8.94 -15.43 -28.49
CA ASN A 38 8.21 -16.39 -27.66
C ASN A 38 9.12 -17.08 -26.63
N ASP A 39 10.32 -17.50 -27.03
CA ASP A 39 11.28 -18.17 -26.13
C ASP A 39 11.80 -17.31 -24.97
N HIS A 40 11.71 -15.99 -25.11
CA HIS A 40 12.23 -15.02 -24.14
C HIS A 40 11.12 -14.39 -23.27
N ILE A 41 9.85 -14.74 -23.51
CA ILE A 41 8.75 -14.29 -22.65
C ILE A 41 8.83 -15.05 -21.33
N TYR A 42 8.83 -14.30 -20.22
CA TYR A 42 8.76 -14.90 -18.90
C TYR A 42 7.35 -15.42 -18.62
N VAL A 43 7.22 -16.73 -18.42
CA VAL A 43 5.94 -17.41 -18.15
C VAL A 43 5.89 -18.04 -16.75
N GLY A 44 6.92 -17.80 -15.93
CA GLY A 44 7.10 -18.43 -14.61
C GLY A 44 7.97 -19.70 -14.69
N MET A 45 8.66 -20.02 -13.58
CA MET A 45 9.65 -21.11 -13.55
C MET A 45 9.03 -22.49 -13.82
N GLU A 46 7.91 -22.79 -13.17
CA GLU A 46 7.22 -24.08 -13.33
C GLU A 46 6.65 -24.27 -14.74
N ALA A 47 5.98 -23.24 -15.27
CA ALA A 47 5.45 -23.28 -16.63
C ALA A 47 6.57 -23.38 -17.68
N HIS A 48 7.71 -22.72 -17.45
CA HIS A 48 8.86 -22.82 -18.34
C HIS A 48 9.42 -24.24 -18.40
N ALA A 49 9.59 -24.91 -17.24
CA ALA A 49 10.06 -26.30 -17.19
C ALA A 49 9.12 -27.27 -17.94
N ILE A 50 7.80 -27.07 -17.81
CA ILE A 50 6.80 -27.86 -18.54
C ILE A 50 6.88 -27.56 -20.04
N LEU A 51 7.09 -26.31 -20.43
CA LEU A 51 7.21 -25.92 -21.85
C LEU A 51 8.47 -26.47 -22.51
N GLU A 52 9.59 -26.57 -21.80
CA GLU A 52 10.80 -27.21 -22.34
C GLU A 52 10.54 -28.68 -22.69
N ASP A 53 9.82 -29.41 -21.85
CA ASP A 53 9.41 -30.79 -22.12
C ASP A 53 8.41 -30.86 -23.30
N LEU A 54 7.41 -29.97 -23.30
CA LEU A 54 6.38 -29.92 -24.35
C LEU A 54 6.89 -29.47 -25.72
N LYS A 55 7.94 -28.64 -25.80
CA LYS A 55 8.55 -28.26 -27.09
C LYS A 55 9.06 -29.47 -27.88
N THR A 56 9.39 -30.57 -27.22
CA THR A 56 9.86 -31.81 -27.87
C THR A 56 8.73 -32.78 -28.22
N LYS A 57 7.54 -32.63 -27.61
CA LYS A 57 6.44 -33.60 -27.67
C LYS A 57 5.17 -33.07 -28.33
N ALA A 58 4.95 -31.76 -28.32
CA ALA A 58 3.75 -31.12 -28.82
C ALA A 58 3.99 -30.40 -30.16
N PRO A 59 2.94 -30.19 -30.96
CA PRO A 59 3.03 -29.37 -32.16
C PRO A 59 3.48 -27.94 -31.84
N ILE A 60 4.40 -27.40 -32.65
CA ILE A 60 4.92 -26.03 -32.49
C ILE A 60 3.80 -24.97 -32.46
N GLU A 61 2.70 -25.24 -33.15
CA GLU A 61 1.52 -24.36 -33.21
C GLU A 61 0.81 -24.22 -31.86
N GLU A 62 0.73 -25.29 -31.06
CA GLU A 62 0.10 -25.23 -29.74
C GLU A 62 0.97 -24.47 -28.74
N VAL A 63 2.29 -24.67 -28.82
CA VAL A 63 3.26 -23.91 -28.03
C VAL A 63 3.20 -22.42 -28.38
N ASN A 64 3.09 -22.08 -29.66
CA ASN A 64 2.93 -20.70 -30.11
C ASN A 64 1.61 -20.07 -29.65
N LYS A 65 0.50 -20.83 -29.66
CA LYS A 65 -0.79 -20.37 -29.10
C LYS A 65 -0.67 -20.06 -27.62
N PHE A 66 0.00 -20.91 -26.84
CA PHE A 66 0.24 -20.67 -25.42
C PHE A 66 1.00 -19.35 -25.18
N TYR A 67 2.11 -19.14 -25.89
CA TYR A 67 2.87 -17.88 -25.78
C TYR A 67 2.06 -16.66 -26.22
N ALA A 68 1.22 -16.79 -27.25
CA ALA A 68 0.31 -15.71 -27.66
C ALA A 68 -0.67 -15.36 -26.54
N SER A 69 -1.30 -16.35 -25.90
CA SER A 69 -2.20 -16.11 -24.76
C SER A 69 -1.48 -15.47 -23.57
N CYS A 70 -0.26 -15.90 -23.24
CA CYS A 70 0.54 -15.25 -22.19
C CYS A 70 0.85 -13.79 -22.52
N ARG A 71 1.17 -13.50 -23.77
CA ARG A 71 1.44 -12.13 -24.24
C ARG A 71 0.18 -11.26 -24.17
N GLU A 72 -0.96 -11.76 -24.65
CA GLU A 72 -2.25 -11.06 -24.55
C GLU A 72 -2.61 -10.74 -23.09
N PHE A 73 -2.39 -11.69 -22.18
CA PHE A 73 -2.58 -11.49 -20.76
C PHE A 73 -1.69 -10.35 -20.20
N TYR A 74 -0.40 -10.33 -20.54
CA TYR A 74 0.49 -9.26 -20.10
C TYR A 74 0.12 -7.89 -20.69
N VAL A 75 -0.26 -7.86 -21.97
CA VAL A 75 -0.73 -6.63 -22.65
C VAL A 75 -1.96 -6.10 -21.93
N GLU A 76 -2.96 -6.94 -21.68
CA GLU A 76 -4.20 -6.54 -21.01
C GLU A 76 -3.94 -6.04 -19.58
N ILE A 77 -3.07 -6.72 -18.81
CA ILE A 77 -2.67 -6.24 -17.48
C ILE A 77 -2.10 -4.83 -17.55
N VAL A 78 -1.15 -4.59 -18.45
CA VAL A 78 -0.52 -3.26 -18.56
C VAL A 78 -1.54 -2.21 -18.97
N LEU A 79 -2.41 -2.51 -19.94
CA LEU A 79 -3.49 -1.60 -20.37
C LEU A 79 -4.44 -1.27 -19.22
N GLN A 80 -4.84 -2.26 -18.42
CA GLN A 80 -5.71 -2.05 -17.26
C GLN A 80 -5.02 -1.20 -16.19
N ILE A 81 -3.71 -1.41 -15.95
CA ILE A 81 -2.94 -0.58 -15.02
C ILE A 81 -2.86 0.86 -15.54
N GLN A 82 -2.48 1.07 -16.80
CA GLN A 82 -2.40 2.40 -17.43
C GLN A 82 -3.75 3.13 -17.46
N LYS A 83 -4.86 2.40 -17.62
CA LYS A 83 -6.23 2.93 -17.64
C LYS A 83 -6.72 3.35 -16.25
N ARG A 84 -6.40 2.57 -15.21
CA ARG A 84 -6.96 2.76 -13.86
C ARG A 84 -6.09 3.61 -12.95
N PHE A 85 -4.78 3.61 -13.17
CA PHE A 85 -3.84 4.40 -12.40
C PHE A 85 -3.37 5.60 -13.20
N ASP A 86 -3.53 6.79 -12.64
CA ASP A 86 -2.85 7.95 -13.17
C ASP A 86 -1.38 7.92 -12.74
N LEU A 87 -0.55 7.24 -13.54
CA LEU A 87 0.90 7.12 -13.29
C LEU A 87 1.64 8.48 -13.37
N ASN A 88 0.96 9.54 -13.81
CA ASN A 88 1.47 10.91 -13.79
C ASN A 88 1.15 11.65 -12.49
N GLU A 89 0.42 11.02 -11.56
CA GLU A 89 -0.01 11.66 -10.34
C GLU A 89 1.20 11.95 -9.43
N LYS A 90 1.41 13.23 -9.12
CA LYS A 90 2.45 13.71 -8.19
C LYS A 90 2.34 13.12 -6.77
N LEU A 91 1.28 12.37 -6.48
CA LEU A 91 1.05 11.75 -5.17
C LEU A 91 2.22 10.85 -4.78
N PHE A 92 2.70 9.99 -5.69
CA PHE A 92 3.85 9.11 -5.38
C PHE A 92 5.14 9.89 -5.12
N ASP A 93 5.34 11.03 -5.81
CA ASP A 93 6.46 11.92 -5.53
C ASP A 93 6.31 12.66 -4.20
N ILE A 94 5.08 12.88 -3.73
CA ILE A 94 4.78 13.48 -2.42
C ILE A 94 4.92 12.45 -1.29
N LEU A 95 4.60 11.17 -1.52
CA LEU A 95 4.78 10.12 -0.50
C LEU A 95 6.26 9.85 -0.20
N LYS A 96 7.16 10.16 -1.15
CA LYS A 96 8.61 10.09 -0.95
C LYS A 96 9.13 10.94 0.21
N TYR A 97 8.42 12.00 0.61
CA TYR A 97 8.83 12.84 1.76
C TYR A 97 8.88 12.06 3.07
N VAL A 98 8.17 10.95 3.16
CA VAL A 98 8.12 10.10 4.35
C VAL A 98 9.38 9.23 4.47
N ASP A 99 10.12 9.01 3.38
CA ASP A 99 11.36 8.24 3.40
C ASP A 99 12.46 9.01 4.18
N PRO A 100 13.04 8.44 5.26
CA PRO A 100 14.10 9.07 6.02
C PRO A 100 15.30 9.48 5.17
N LYS A 101 15.63 8.72 4.13
CA LYS A 101 16.73 9.05 3.22
C LYS A 101 16.47 10.36 2.48
N ILE A 102 15.26 10.54 1.99
CA ILE A 102 14.84 11.73 1.24
C ILE A 102 14.72 12.92 2.18
N ALA A 103 14.15 12.70 3.38
CA ALA A 103 14.00 13.71 4.41
C ALA A 103 15.34 14.23 4.95
N ARG A 104 16.30 13.34 5.22
CA ARG A 104 17.63 13.70 5.74
C ARG A 104 18.50 14.40 4.71
N ASN A 105 18.46 13.94 3.45
CA ASN A 105 19.22 14.57 2.38
C ASN A 105 18.60 15.88 1.86
N LEU A 106 17.39 16.22 2.30
CA LEU A 106 16.60 17.34 1.77
C LEU A 106 16.55 17.34 0.23
N GLU A 107 16.40 16.16 -0.38
CA GLU A 107 16.24 16.03 -1.85
C GLU A 107 15.05 16.88 -2.34
N LYS A 108 14.10 17.12 -1.44
CA LYS A 108 13.07 18.15 -1.55
C LYS A 108 13.33 19.23 -0.49
N GLN A 109 13.63 20.45 -0.92
CA GLN A 109 13.94 21.55 0.00
C GLN A 109 12.71 22.13 0.70
N SER A 110 11.53 21.95 0.13
CA SER A 110 10.29 22.53 0.62
C SER A 110 9.15 21.52 0.57
N VAL A 111 8.24 21.61 1.53
CA VAL A 111 6.98 20.81 1.57
C VAL A 111 5.84 21.48 0.81
N LYS A 112 6.09 22.57 0.07
CA LYS A 112 5.07 23.30 -0.69
C LYS A 112 4.24 22.39 -1.60
N ASP A 113 4.89 21.45 -2.29
CA ASP A 113 4.21 20.50 -3.19
C ASP A 113 3.14 19.67 -2.45
N VAL A 114 3.35 19.40 -1.16
CA VAL A 114 2.40 18.69 -0.30
C VAL A 114 1.17 19.55 -0.04
N PHE A 115 1.37 20.82 0.29
CA PHE A 115 0.27 21.77 0.52
C PHE A 115 -0.52 22.05 -0.77
N ASP A 116 0.13 22.10 -1.93
CA ASP A 116 -0.53 22.27 -3.23
C ASP A 116 -1.43 21.07 -3.60
N LYS A 117 -1.08 19.86 -3.13
CA LYS A 117 -1.89 18.65 -3.34
C LYS A 117 -2.98 18.49 -2.27
N PHE A 118 -2.67 18.84 -1.04
CA PHE A 118 -3.54 18.68 0.13
C PHE A 118 -3.91 20.05 0.71
N ASN A 119 -4.69 20.82 -0.04
CA ASN A 119 -5.05 22.20 0.33
C ASN A 119 -5.66 22.33 1.73
N PHE A 120 -6.35 21.29 2.23
CA PHE A 120 -6.94 21.29 3.58
C PHE A 120 -5.89 21.42 4.71
N LEU A 121 -4.62 21.07 4.47
CA LEU A 121 -3.53 21.23 5.43
C LEU A 121 -3.31 22.68 5.83
N THR A 122 -3.57 23.62 4.92
CA THR A 122 -3.44 25.07 5.18
C THR A 122 -4.36 25.56 6.31
N THR A 123 -5.46 24.85 6.57
CA THR A 123 -6.40 25.15 7.66
C THR A 123 -6.01 24.44 8.96
N LYS A 124 -5.14 23.42 8.89
CA LYS A 124 -4.77 22.57 10.04
C LYS A 124 -3.40 22.92 10.64
N CYS A 125 -2.50 23.49 9.85
CA CYS A 125 -1.17 23.86 10.31
C CYS A 125 -0.64 25.07 9.52
N ASN A 126 0.39 25.73 10.05
CA ASN A 126 1.01 26.86 9.38
C ASN A 126 2.05 26.37 8.34
N MET A 127 1.81 26.67 7.06
CA MET A 127 2.66 26.25 5.94
C MET A 127 4.12 26.68 6.10
N GLN A 128 4.39 27.92 6.48
CA GLN A 128 5.77 28.43 6.60
C GLN A 128 6.50 27.81 7.79
N LYS A 129 5.79 27.57 8.90
CA LYS A 129 6.38 26.88 10.06
C LYS A 129 6.68 25.42 9.72
N ALA A 130 5.75 24.70 9.09
CA ALA A 130 5.97 23.32 8.63
C ALA A 130 7.18 23.21 7.69
N ASP A 131 7.35 24.18 6.78
CA ASP A 131 8.48 24.21 5.85
C ASP A 131 9.83 24.51 6.51
N ASN A 132 9.85 25.34 7.55
CA ASN A 132 11.03 25.55 8.37
C ASN A 132 11.36 24.30 9.21
N GLU A 133 10.34 23.71 9.85
CA GLU A 133 10.43 22.46 10.62
C GLU A 133 10.98 21.30 9.77
N TRP A 134 10.54 21.17 8.52
CA TRP A 134 11.04 20.19 7.55
C TRP A 134 12.54 20.30 7.29
N ARG A 135 13.07 21.52 7.20
CA ARG A 135 14.52 21.73 7.02
C ARG A 135 15.28 21.49 8.33
N ASN A 136 14.69 21.87 9.46
CA ASN A 136 15.30 21.71 10.77
C ASN A 136 15.43 20.24 11.19
N GLN A 137 14.49 19.36 10.81
CA GLN A 137 14.60 17.94 11.19
C GLN A 137 15.81 17.24 10.57
N ALA A 138 16.27 17.70 9.40
CA ALA A 138 17.48 17.17 8.75
C ALA A 138 18.77 17.51 9.52
N LEU A 139 18.70 18.44 10.48
CA LEU A 139 19.83 18.85 11.31
C LEU A 139 19.86 18.15 12.69
N ILE A 140 18.87 17.29 12.99
CA ILE A 140 18.84 16.54 14.25
C ILE A 140 20.06 15.61 14.31
N ASP A 141 20.72 15.57 15.47
CA ASP A 141 21.88 14.71 15.75
C ASP A 141 21.48 13.22 15.76
N LEU A 142 22.36 12.38 15.22
CA LEU A 142 22.26 10.91 15.21
C LEU A 142 22.00 10.34 16.60
N LYS A 143 22.56 10.97 17.65
CA LYS A 143 22.35 10.53 19.05
C LYS A 143 20.89 10.49 19.46
N HIS A 144 20.06 11.41 18.94
CA HIS A 144 18.62 11.44 19.22
C HIS A 144 17.93 10.17 18.69
N PHE A 145 18.46 9.62 17.61
CA PHE A 145 17.93 8.41 17.00
C PHE A 145 18.52 7.13 17.59
N GLY A 146 19.54 7.22 18.43
CA GLY A 146 20.23 6.07 19.02
C GLY A 146 20.98 5.24 17.96
N VAL A 147 21.52 5.91 16.93
CA VAL A 147 22.31 5.28 15.86
C VAL A 147 23.68 5.92 15.78
N GLU A 148 24.66 5.17 15.27
CA GLU A 148 26.06 5.62 15.17
C GLU A 148 26.41 6.15 13.79
N SER A 149 25.63 5.79 12.76
CA SER A 149 25.87 6.18 11.37
C SER A 149 24.64 6.80 10.70
N GLU A 150 24.88 7.71 9.76
CA GLU A 150 23.81 8.31 8.94
C GLU A 150 23.19 7.26 7.98
N GLU A 151 23.92 6.21 7.61
CA GLU A 151 23.38 5.12 6.79
C GLU A 151 22.33 4.29 7.54
N GLU A 152 22.56 3.98 8.81
CA GLU A 152 21.57 3.32 9.67
C GLU A 152 20.31 4.18 9.82
N LEU A 153 20.48 5.50 9.96
CA LEU A 153 19.35 6.42 10.05
C LEU A 153 18.51 6.40 8.76
N LYS A 154 19.17 6.44 7.60
CA LYS A 154 18.52 6.47 6.29
C LYS A 154 17.80 5.16 5.95
N ASN A 155 18.26 4.04 6.52
CA ASN A 155 17.62 2.73 6.37
C ASN A 155 16.58 2.43 7.46
N MET A 156 16.36 3.35 8.41
CA MET A 156 15.37 3.18 9.46
C MET A 156 13.95 3.12 8.88
N PRO A 157 13.05 2.29 9.44
CA PRO A 157 11.64 2.34 9.07
C PRO A 157 11.05 3.74 9.28
N ALA A 158 10.29 4.21 8.29
CA ALA A 158 9.82 5.59 8.27
C ALA A 158 8.91 5.95 9.46
N ASP A 159 8.07 5.02 9.90
CA ASP A 159 7.22 5.16 11.08
C ASP A 159 8.05 5.37 12.36
N ILE A 160 9.12 4.60 12.53
CA ILE A 160 10.03 4.73 13.69
C ILE A 160 10.80 6.04 13.61
N TYR A 161 11.30 6.40 12.43
CA TYR A 161 12.04 7.65 12.21
C TYR A 161 11.18 8.86 12.57
N TRP A 162 9.99 8.98 11.97
CA TRP A 162 9.10 10.11 12.20
C TRP A 162 8.56 10.14 13.62
N ASN A 163 8.30 8.99 14.23
CA ASN A 163 7.92 8.95 15.65
C ASN A 163 9.00 9.60 16.54
N LYS A 164 10.29 9.33 16.28
CA LYS A 164 11.40 9.94 17.04
C LYS A 164 11.53 11.44 16.80
N VAL A 165 11.36 11.91 15.55
CA VAL A 165 11.39 13.34 15.22
C VAL A 165 10.23 14.08 15.88
N LEU A 166 9.01 13.58 15.68
CA LEU A 166 7.78 14.27 16.10
C LEU A 166 7.58 14.21 17.64
N SER A 167 8.20 13.25 18.32
CA SER A 167 8.19 13.17 19.79
C SER A 167 9.13 14.18 20.48
N MET A 168 9.92 14.96 19.72
CA MET A 168 10.82 15.95 20.31
C MET A 168 10.08 17.10 20.96
N LYS A 169 10.49 17.45 22.17
CA LYS A 169 9.92 18.53 22.97
C LYS A 169 10.95 19.59 23.32
N ASP A 170 10.50 20.83 23.39
CA ASP A 170 11.30 21.95 23.88
C ASP A 170 11.46 21.88 25.42
N TYR A 171 12.25 22.81 25.97
CA TYR A 171 12.43 22.94 27.43
C TYR A 171 11.14 23.26 28.19
N HIS A 172 10.10 23.73 27.49
CA HIS A 172 8.78 24.03 28.04
C HIS A 172 7.81 22.85 27.93
N GLY A 173 8.23 21.73 27.33
CA GLY A 173 7.42 20.52 27.14
C GLY A 173 6.50 20.54 25.90
N ASN A 174 6.59 21.56 25.05
CA ASN A 174 5.84 21.66 23.80
C ASN A 174 6.54 20.88 22.68
N PHE A 175 5.77 20.34 21.74
CA PHE A 175 6.33 19.66 20.58
C PHE A 175 7.03 20.66 19.65
N ILE A 176 8.28 20.35 19.28
CA ILE A 176 9.10 21.22 18.41
C ILE A 176 8.57 21.22 16.97
N TYR A 177 7.98 20.10 16.54
CA TYR A 177 7.59 19.82 15.16
C TYR A 177 6.07 19.67 14.99
N GLU A 178 5.28 20.49 15.71
CA GLU A 178 3.80 20.43 15.71
C GLU A 178 3.20 20.56 14.31
N ASN A 179 3.71 21.47 13.47
CA ASN A 179 3.12 21.71 12.15
C ASN A 179 3.51 20.60 11.18
N LEU A 180 4.76 20.14 11.27
CA LEU A 180 5.27 19.02 10.49
C LEU A 180 4.60 17.70 10.86
N GLU A 181 4.23 17.50 12.13
CA GLU A 181 3.47 16.34 12.59
C GLU A 181 2.18 16.17 11.79
N VAL A 182 1.42 17.25 11.59
CA VAL A 182 0.18 17.20 10.81
C VAL A 182 0.45 16.77 9.37
N VAL A 183 1.49 17.33 8.74
CA VAL A 183 1.85 17.03 7.35
C VAL A 183 2.26 15.56 7.21
N ILE A 184 3.20 15.10 8.03
CA ILE A 184 3.74 13.74 7.96
C ILE A 184 2.69 12.71 8.34
N SER A 185 1.84 13.00 9.33
CA SER A 185 0.73 12.10 9.72
C SER A 185 -0.24 11.89 8.56
N VAL A 186 -0.58 12.95 7.81
CA VAL A 186 -1.42 12.81 6.62
C VAL A 186 -0.73 11.94 5.56
N LEU A 187 0.56 12.17 5.31
CA LEU A 187 1.31 11.38 4.33
C LEU A 187 1.43 9.89 4.73
N LEU A 188 1.66 9.60 6.00
CA LEU A 188 1.68 8.23 6.55
C LEU A 188 0.30 7.56 6.53
N ALA A 189 -0.77 8.35 6.64
CA ALA A 189 -2.14 7.85 6.58
C ALA A 189 -2.62 7.54 5.16
N VAL A 190 -1.91 8.02 4.12
CA VAL A 190 -2.22 7.65 2.73
C VAL A 190 -1.87 6.18 2.55
N PRO A 191 -2.83 5.30 2.21
CA PRO A 191 -2.56 3.89 2.01
C PRO A 191 -1.63 3.74 0.79
N SER A 192 -0.40 3.29 1.03
CA SER A 192 0.61 3.09 -0.01
C SER A 192 0.44 1.75 -0.75
N SER A 193 -0.38 0.82 -0.22
CA SER A 193 -0.61 -0.49 -0.84
C SER A 193 -2.00 -1.07 -0.56
N ASN A 194 -2.43 -1.98 -1.43
CA ASN A 194 -3.65 -2.76 -1.23
C ASN A 194 -3.50 -3.85 -0.16
N THR A 195 -2.31 -4.05 0.40
CA THR A 195 -2.00 -5.11 1.37
C THR A 195 -2.90 -5.04 2.60
N GLU A 196 -3.20 -3.83 3.11
CA GLU A 196 -4.11 -3.67 4.25
C GLU A 196 -5.56 -4.04 3.88
N VAL A 197 -5.96 -3.75 2.65
CA VAL A 197 -7.27 -4.15 2.12
C VAL A 197 -7.34 -5.67 1.94
N GLU A 198 -6.26 -6.31 1.48
CA GLU A 198 -6.17 -7.78 1.39
C GLU A 198 -6.21 -8.45 2.77
N ARG A 199 -5.55 -7.87 3.78
CA ARG A 199 -5.69 -8.33 5.18
C ARG A 199 -7.14 -8.20 5.65
N LEU A 200 -7.80 -7.06 5.37
CA LEU A 200 -9.21 -6.86 5.69
C LEU A 200 -10.10 -7.90 4.98
N PHE A 201 -9.84 -8.19 3.71
CA PHE A 201 -10.58 -9.22 2.96
C PHE A 201 -10.32 -10.64 3.48
N SER A 202 -9.10 -10.94 3.93
CA SER A 202 -8.79 -12.21 4.58
C SER A 202 -9.54 -12.36 5.91
N ILE A 203 -9.58 -11.30 6.73
CA ILE A 203 -10.42 -11.26 7.93
C ILE A 203 -11.89 -11.43 7.56
N LEU A 204 -12.35 -10.74 6.52
CA LEU A 204 -13.73 -10.82 6.05
C LEU A 204 -14.10 -12.24 5.61
N LYS A 205 -13.20 -12.94 4.91
CA LYS A 205 -13.38 -14.35 4.52
C LYS A 205 -13.52 -15.27 5.75
N ASN A 206 -12.78 -15.00 6.82
CA ASN A 206 -12.93 -15.74 8.08
C ASN A 206 -14.23 -15.42 8.83
N VAL A 207 -14.72 -14.18 8.72
CA VAL A 207 -15.98 -13.74 9.31
C VAL A 207 -17.18 -14.28 8.54
N LYS A 208 -17.10 -14.23 7.21
CA LYS A 208 -18.10 -14.70 6.26
C LYS A 208 -17.68 -16.07 5.76
N THR A 209 -17.88 -17.09 6.59
CA THR A 209 -17.66 -18.49 6.19
C THR A 209 -18.77 -18.98 5.27
N ASP A 210 -18.53 -20.07 4.55
CA ASP A 210 -19.52 -20.65 3.61
C ASP A 210 -20.85 -21.02 4.30
N LYS A 211 -20.83 -21.31 5.60
CA LYS A 211 -22.02 -21.59 6.42
C LYS A 211 -22.67 -20.31 7.00
N ARG A 212 -21.98 -19.17 7.01
CA ARG A 212 -22.43 -17.88 7.56
C ARG A 212 -22.26 -16.76 6.53
N ASN A 213 -22.91 -16.91 5.38
CA ASN A 213 -22.78 -16.00 4.24
C ASN A 213 -23.81 -14.86 4.20
N ARG A 214 -24.89 -14.92 5.00
CA ARG A 214 -25.92 -13.88 5.12
C ARG A 214 -25.72 -13.06 6.39
N LEU A 215 -24.73 -12.17 6.37
CA LEU A 215 -24.54 -11.13 7.39
C LEU A 215 -25.00 -9.80 6.83
N SER A 216 -25.76 -9.03 7.62
CA SER A 216 -26.07 -7.64 7.28
C SER A 216 -24.80 -6.78 7.41
N ASN A 217 -24.76 -5.64 6.71
CA ASN A 217 -23.62 -4.73 6.77
C ASN A 217 -23.40 -4.19 8.18
N GLU A 218 -24.46 -3.94 8.94
CA GLU A 218 -24.42 -3.47 10.32
C GLU A 218 -23.77 -4.51 11.23
N THR A 219 -24.14 -5.78 11.06
CA THR A 219 -23.57 -6.90 11.83
C THR A 219 -22.09 -7.08 11.53
N LEU A 220 -21.72 -6.93 10.26
CA LEU A 220 -20.36 -7.07 9.76
C LEU A 220 -19.47 -5.93 10.25
N ASN A 221 -19.96 -4.69 10.24
CA ASN A 221 -19.28 -3.53 10.85
C ASN A 221 -19.11 -3.71 12.36
N GLY A 222 -20.16 -4.12 13.09
CA GLY A 222 -20.07 -4.38 14.52
C GLY A 222 -19.02 -5.44 14.86
N LEU A 223 -18.93 -6.49 14.05
CA LEU A 223 -17.93 -7.54 14.24
C LEU A 223 -16.51 -7.03 13.94
N PHE A 224 -16.33 -6.23 12.90
CA PHE A 224 -15.04 -5.59 12.62
C PHE A 224 -14.60 -4.67 13.75
N HIS A 225 -15.48 -3.76 14.21
CA HIS A 225 -15.18 -2.87 15.32
C HIS A 225 -14.80 -3.64 16.59
N THR A 226 -15.52 -4.72 16.90
CA THR A 226 -15.19 -5.59 18.03
C THR A 226 -13.81 -6.22 17.85
N LYS A 227 -13.53 -6.81 16.69
CA LYS A 227 -12.26 -7.49 16.42
C LYS A 227 -11.06 -6.54 16.46
N PHE A 228 -11.15 -5.41 15.77
CA PHE A 228 -10.08 -4.41 15.76
C PHE A 228 -9.91 -3.74 17.13
N GLY A 229 -11.01 -3.48 17.85
CA GLY A 229 -10.95 -2.97 19.22
C GLY A 229 -10.26 -3.94 20.20
N MET A 230 -10.53 -5.25 20.08
CA MET A 230 -9.83 -6.27 20.88
C MET A 230 -8.34 -6.34 20.54
N GLN A 231 -7.98 -6.24 19.26
CA GLN A 231 -6.58 -6.24 18.81
C GLN A 231 -5.81 -5.00 19.28
N ALA A 232 -6.41 -3.81 19.20
CA ALA A 232 -5.77 -2.57 19.63
C ALA A 232 -5.47 -2.52 21.14
N ASN A 233 -6.33 -3.15 21.96
CA ASN A 233 -6.18 -3.18 23.41
C ASN A 233 -5.39 -4.42 23.91
N ASN A 234 -4.80 -5.22 23.02
CA ASN A 234 -4.16 -6.51 23.36
C ASN A 234 -5.06 -7.41 24.24
N CYS A 235 -6.39 -7.24 24.13
CA CYS A 235 -7.36 -7.95 24.94
C CYS A 235 -7.62 -9.32 24.33
N SER A 236 -6.97 -10.35 24.85
CA SER A 236 -7.25 -11.75 24.54
C SER A 236 -8.57 -12.23 25.16
N ILE A 237 -9.10 -11.49 26.14
CA ILE A 237 -10.33 -11.80 26.87
C ILE A 237 -11.20 -10.54 26.84
N LEU A 238 -12.36 -10.64 26.18
CA LEU A 238 -13.40 -9.62 26.25
C LEU A 238 -14.24 -9.90 27.51
N GLU A 239 -14.20 -9.01 28.49
CA GLU A 239 -15.13 -9.05 29.62
C GLU A 239 -16.42 -8.29 29.24
N PRO A 240 -17.53 -9.00 28.93
CA PRO A 240 -18.74 -8.35 28.49
C PRO A 240 -19.38 -7.58 29.65
N ASN A 241 -19.73 -6.32 29.41
CA ASN A 241 -20.49 -5.55 30.39
C ASN A 241 -21.92 -6.09 30.56
N SER A 242 -22.61 -5.66 31.63
CA SER A 242 -23.97 -6.09 31.94
C SER A 242 -24.98 -5.84 30.80
N ALA A 243 -24.77 -4.78 30.00
CA ALA A 243 -25.59 -4.47 28.83
C ALA A 243 -25.40 -5.48 27.69
N MET A 244 -24.16 -5.90 27.41
CA MET A 244 -23.83 -6.93 26.41
C MET A 244 -24.41 -8.29 26.79
N ILE A 245 -24.33 -8.67 28.08
CA ILE A 245 -24.93 -9.91 28.59
C ILE A 245 -26.45 -9.87 28.44
N SER A 246 -27.07 -8.73 28.73
CA SER A 246 -28.52 -8.54 28.60
C SER A 246 -28.99 -8.59 27.15
N ALA A 247 -28.25 -7.95 26.24
CA ALA A 247 -28.53 -8.01 24.80
C ALA A 247 -28.35 -9.43 24.24
N ALA A 248 -27.29 -10.15 24.64
CA ALA A 248 -27.08 -11.53 24.22
C ALA A 248 -28.22 -12.46 24.66
N LYS A 249 -28.73 -12.27 25.88
CA LYS A 249 -29.92 -12.99 26.38
C LYS A 249 -31.16 -12.66 25.53
N TYR A 250 -31.39 -11.39 25.21
CA TYR A 250 -32.50 -10.94 24.36
C TYR A 250 -32.48 -11.56 22.95
N TYR A 251 -31.32 -11.57 22.29
CA TYR A 251 -31.20 -12.19 20.97
C TYR A 251 -31.35 -13.71 21.02
N LYS A 252 -30.84 -14.37 22.07
CA LYS A 252 -31.00 -15.82 22.25
C LYS A 252 -32.47 -16.22 22.48
N SER A 253 -33.25 -15.39 23.18
CA SER A 253 -34.69 -15.64 23.37
C SER A 253 -35.51 -15.41 22.09
N ASN A 254 -35.15 -14.42 21.28
CA ASN A 254 -35.87 -14.15 20.03
C ASN A 254 -35.54 -15.16 18.91
N ASP A 255 -34.33 -15.72 18.90
CA ASP A 255 -33.93 -16.76 17.93
C ASP A 255 -34.55 -18.13 18.25
N SER A 256 -34.96 -18.37 19.50
CA SER A 256 -35.81 -19.50 19.86
C SER A 256 -37.29 -19.29 19.52
N ALA A 257 -37.77 -18.05 19.48
CA ALA A 257 -39.15 -17.74 19.11
C ALA A 257 -39.38 -17.88 17.60
N SER A 258 -38.42 -17.50 16.76
CA SER A 258 -38.48 -17.63 15.29
C SER A 258 -38.46 -19.09 14.79
N LYS A 259 -37.98 -20.03 15.60
CA LYS A 259 -38.01 -21.47 15.31
C LYS A 259 -39.30 -22.18 15.75
N SER A 260 -40.20 -21.48 16.43
CA SER A 260 -41.44 -22.05 16.98
C SER A 260 -42.70 -21.78 16.13
N SER A 261 -42.54 -21.15 14.97
CA SER A 261 -43.63 -20.81 14.05
C SER A 261 -43.50 -21.49 12.67
N VAL A 262 -43.29 -22.81 12.68
CA VAL A 262 -43.55 -23.70 11.53
C VAL A 262 -44.54 -24.76 11.98
#